data_AF-A0A1X0QFF2-F1
#
_entry.id   AF-A0A1X0QFF2-F1
#
_cell.length_a   1.000
_cell.length_b   1.000
_cell.length_c   1.000
_cell.angle_alpha   90.00
_cell.angle_beta   90.00
_cell.angle_gamma   90.00
#
_symmetry.space_group_name_H-M   'P 1'
#
loop_
_entity.id
_entity.type
_entity.pdbx_description
1 polymer ?
#
loop_
_entity_poly.entity_id
_entity_poly.type
_entity_poly.pdbx_seq_one_letter_code
_entity_poly.pdbx_strand_id
1 'polypeptide(L)'
;MIAMKIMNNAFSGGQATLKDHRKYGGNPEVDMSFHYLRYFLEDDNELAAIKESYSKGIMTSIELKKKCIDTITEFVENFKKERSKIDEKIY
;
A
#
# COMPACT_ATOMS: atom_id res chain seq x y z
N MET A 1 13.35 2.05 6.70
CA MET A 1 12.61 3.32 6.86
C MET A 1 11.21 3.31 6.25
N ILE A 2 11.03 2.83 5.00
CA ILE A 2 9.72 2.81 4.31
C ILE A 2 8.66 2.06 5.14
N ALA A 3 8.99 0.84 5.59
CA ALA A 3 8.10 0.01 6.40
C ALA A 3 7.58 0.72 7.66
N MET A 4 8.45 1.36 8.44
CA MET A 4 8.05 2.06 9.67
C MET A 4 7.11 3.24 9.40
N LYS A 5 7.37 4.00 8.33
CA LYS A 5 6.52 5.15 7.96
C LYS A 5 5.11 4.70 7.60
N ILE A 6 4.98 3.65 6.78
CA ILE A 6 3.67 3.15 6.36
C ILE A 6 2.96 2.44 7.52
N MET A 7 3.67 1.59 8.25
CA MET A 7 3.06 0.81 9.33
C MET A 7 2.50 1.70 10.44
N ASN A 8 3.29 2.69 10.89
CA ASN A 8 2.96 3.47 12.09
C ASN A 8 2.25 4.79 11.79
N ASN A 9 2.50 5.43 10.64
CA ASN A 9 2.01 6.80 10.38
C ASN A 9 0.96 6.89 9.28
N ALA A 10 0.80 5.87 8.42
CA ALA A 10 -0.22 5.90 7.40
C ALA A 10 -1.61 5.73 8.04
N PHE A 11 -2.48 6.71 7.78
CA PHE A 11 -3.87 6.67 8.19
C PHE A 11 -4.59 5.46 7.56
N SER A 12 -5.35 4.75 8.39
CA SER A 12 -6.05 3.51 8.03
C SER A 12 -7.54 3.76 7.99
N GLY A 13 -8.21 3.31 6.93
CA GLY A 13 -9.67 3.32 6.80
C GLY A 13 -10.35 2.12 7.46
N GLY A 14 -9.61 1.25 8.15
CA GLY A 14 -10.14 0.11 8.89
C GLY A 14 -10.84 0.48 10.20
N GLN A 15 -11.49 -0.50 10.84
CA GLN A 15 -12.20 -0.31 12.11
C GLN A 15 -11.26 -0.38 13.30
N ALA A 16 -11.71 0.12 14.46
CA ALA A 16 -10.93 0.12 15.71
C ALA A 16 -10.58 -1.29 16.20
N THR A 17 -11.42 -2.29 15.93
CA THR A 17 -11.18 -3.68 16.31
C THR A 17 -11.20 -4.60 15.09
N LEU A 18 -10.46 -5.71 15.17
CA LEU A 18 -10.47 -6.72 14.12
C LEU A 18 -11.88 -7.29 13.91
N LYS A 19 -12.63 -7.50 14.98
CA LYS A 19 -14.01 -8.03 14.91
C LYS A 19 -14.92 -7.09 14.14
N ASP A 20 -14.87 -5.79 14.43
CA ASP A 20 -15.65 -4.79 13.71
C ASP A 20 -15.18 -4.68 12.26
N HIS A 21 -13.89 -4.77 12.01
CA HIS A 21 -13.35 -4.73 10.65
C HIS A 21 -13.80 -5.93 9.82
N ARG A 22 -13.82 -7.14 10.39
CA ARG A 22 -14.39 -8.33 9.71
C ARG A 22 -15.88 -8.18 9.43
N LYS A 23 -16.62 -7.45 10.27
CA LYS A 23 -18.08 -7.30 10.17
C LYS A 23 -18.50 -6.17 9.22
N TYR A 24 -17.81 -5.03 9.29
CA TYR A 24 -18.19 -3.79 8.60
C TYR A 24 -17.23 -3.40 7.47
N GLY A 25 -16.09 -4.08 7.36
CA GLY A 25 -15.05 -3.75 6.38
C GLY A 25 -14.23 -2.51 6.74
N GLY A 26 -13.26 -2.22 5.88
CA GLY A 26 -12.55 -0.94 5.85
C GLY A 26 -13.08 -0.04 4.73
N ASN A 27 -12.75 1.24 4.81
CA ASN A 27 -13.03 2.20 3.75
C ASN A 27 -11.75 2.49 2.94
N PRO A 28 -11.60 1.95 1.70
CA PRO A 28 -10.44 2.21 0.85
C PRO A 28 -10.31 3.68 0.43
N GLU A 29 -11.41 4.45 0.36
CA GLU A 29 -11.42 5.83 -0.13
C GLU A 29 -10.75 6.81 0.83
N VAL A 30 -10.54 6.42 2.09
CA VAL A 30 -9.82 7.21 3.08
C VAL A 30 -8.52 6.54 3.52
N ASP A 31 -8.23 5.34 3.03
CA ASP A 31 -7.06 4.56 3.45
C ASP A 31 -5.82 4.98 2.65
N MET A 32 -4.80 5.45 3.36
CA MET A 32 -3.61 5.99 2.70
C MET A 32 -2.76 4.89 2.06
N SER A 33 -2.74 3.68 2.62
CA SER A 33 -2.06 2.55 2.00
C SER A 33 -2.75 2.12 0.71
N PHE A 34 -4.09 2.15 0.67
CA PHE A 34 -4.82 1.90 -0.57
C PHE A 34 -4.56 2.98 -1.62
N HIS A 35 -4.52 4.26 -1.24
CA HIS A 35 -4.16 5.33 -2.17
C HIS A 35 -2.78 5.16 -2.78
N TYR A 36 -1.77 4.81 -1.97
CA TYR A 36 -0.45 4.49 -2.51
C TYR A 36 -0.48 3.32 -3.48
N LEU A 37 -1.18 2.23 -3.14
CA LEU A 37 -1.33 1.08 -4.03
C LEU A 37 -1.95 1.48 -5.38
N ARG A 38 -2.95 2.38 -5.39
CA ARG A 38 -3.53 2.89 -6.65
C ARG A 38 -2.52 3.57 -7.59
N TYR A 39 -1.45 4.16 -7.05
CA TYR A 39 -0.43 4.83 -7.86
C TYR A 39 0.76 3.94 -8.23
N PHE A 40 1.08 2.96 -7.39
CA PHE A 40 2.31 2.16 -7.52
C PHE A 40 2.07 0.70 -7.92
N LEU A 41 0.86 0.18 -7.77
CA LEU A 41 0.50 -1.15 -8.23
C LEU A 41 0.01 -1.08 -9.68
N GLU A 42 0.72 -1.76 -10.58
CA GLU A 42 0.42 -1.72 -12.03
C GLU A 42 -0.72 -2.66 -12.45
N ASP A 43 -1.05 -3.67 -11.63
CA ASP A 43 -2.15 -4.62 -11.93
C ASP A 43 -3.50 -4.11 -11.40
N ASP A 44 -4.32 -3.61 -12.32
CA ASP A 44 -5.68 -3.13 -12.04
C ASP A 44 -6.60 -4.21 -11.47
N ASN A 45 -6.43 -5.48 -11.86
CA ASN A 45 -7.26 -6.57 -11.35
C ASN A 45 -6.91 -6.85 -9.89
N GLU A 46 -5.61 -6.85 -9.57
CA GLU A 46 -5.15 -6.98 -8.20
C GLU A 46 -5.63 -5.80 -7.34
N LEU A 47 -5.53 -4.57 -7.84
CA LEU A 47 -6.02 -3.38 -7.15
C LEU A 47 -7.53 -3.47 -6.86
N ALA A 48 -8.32 -3.93 -7.83
CA ALA A 48 -9.76 -4.14 -7.66
C ALA A 48 -10.06 -5.22 -6.60
N ALA A 49 -9.33 -6.34 -6.62
CA ALA A 49 -9.47 -7.42 -5.65
C ALA A 49 -9.10 -6.97 -4.23
N ILE A 50 -8.07 -6.14 -4.08
CA ILE A 50 -7.68 -5.52 -2.80
C ILE A 50 -8.81 -4.60 -2.31
N LYS A 51 -9.34 -3.74 -3.19
CA LYS A 51 -10.45 -2.83 -2.84
C LYS A 51 -11.65 -3.59 -2.31
N GLU A 52 -12.07 -4.63 -3.03
CA GLU A 52 -13.20 -5.47 -2.67
C GLU A 52 -12.95 -6.22 -1.36
N SER A 53 -11.78 -6.86 -1.22
CA SER A 53 -11.41 -7.63 -0.03
C SER A 53 -11.35 -6.75 1.21
N TYR A 54 -10.79 -5.55 1.11
CA TYR A 54 -10.72 -4.61 2.22
C TYR A 54 -12.10 -4.06 2.60
N SER A 55 -12.93 -3.72 1.60
CA SER A 55 -14.30 -3.24 1.81
C SER A 55 -15.22 -4.30 2.43
N LYS A 56 -14.96 -5.58 2.16
CA LYS A 56 -15.69 -6.71 2.75
C LYS A 56 -15.11 -7.16 4.10
N GLY A 57 -14.01 -6.56 4.57
CA GLY A 57 -13.33 -6.97 5.79
C GLY A 57 -12.60 -8.31 5.68
N ILE A 58 -12.36 -8.81 4.47
CA ILE A 58 -11.58 -10.03 4.19
C ILE A 58 -10.08 -9.75 4.27
N MET A 59 -9.65 -8.56 3.83
CA MET A 59 -8.30 -8.08 4.04
C MET A 59 -8.29 -7.16 5.25
N THR A 60 -7.30 -7.30 6.13
CA THR A 60 -7.08 -6.41 7.28
C THR A 60 -6.21 -5.22 6.92
N SER A 61 -6.28 -4.15 7.73
CA SER A 61 -5.42 -2.98 7.55
C SER A 61 -3.92 -3.31 7.65
N ILE A 62 -3.55 -4.33 8.43
CA ILE A 62 -2.15 -4.80 8.53
C ILE A 62 -1.72 -5.47 7.22
N GLU A 63 -2.56 -6.32 6.65
CA GLU A 63 -2.29 -6.99 5.36
C GLU A 63 -2.21 -5.97 4.22
N LEU A 64 -3.13 -5.00 4.19
CA LEU A 64 -3.10 -3.89 3.23
C LEU A 64 -1.81 -3.07 3.34
N LYS A 65 -1.41 -2.72 4.58
CA LYS A 65 -0.15 -2.00 4.84
C LYS A 65 1.08 -2.79 4.40
N LYS A 66 1.11 -4.10 4.64
CA LYS A 66 2.20 -4.97 4.17
C LYS A 66 2.30 -4.96 2.65
N LYS A 67 1.19 -5.19 1.95
CA LYS A 67 1.16 -5.13 0.48
C LYS A 67 1.66 -3.79 -0.06
N CYS A 68 1.22 -2.69 0.55
CA CYS A 68 1.70 -1.34 0.22
C CYS A 68 3.21 -1.16 0.45
N ILE A 69 3.75 -1.68 1.55
CA ILE A 69 5.19 -1.64 1.85
C ILE A 69 5.97 -2.41 0.79
N ASP A 70 5.52 -3.60 0.42
CA ASP A 70 6.20 -4.45 -0.56
C ASP A 70 6.25 -3.74 -1.92
N THR A 71 5.10 -3.26 -2.42
CA THR A 71 4.99 -2.53 -3.70
C THR A 71 5.87 -1.27 -3.73
N ILE A 72 5.85 -0.44 -2.69
CA ILE A 72 6.67 0.78 -2.65
C ILE A 72 8.16 0.44 -2.53
N THR A 73 8.52 -0.60 -1.78
CA THR A 73 9.92 -0.99 -1.59
C THR A 73 10.51 -1.45 -2.92
N GLU A 74 9.79 -2.30 -3.66
CA GLU A 74 10.18 -2.73 -5.01
C GLU A 74 10.35 -1.54 -5.96
N PHE A 75 9.38 -0.62 -6.00
CA PHE A 75 9.47 0.59 -6.81
C PHE A 75 10.72 1.41 -6.49
N VAL A 76 11.00 1.66 -5.20
CA VAL A 76 12.15 2.47 -4.77
C VAL A 76 13.48 1.77 -5.07
N GLU A 77 13.55 0.45 -4.92
CA GLU A 77 14.75 -0.33 -5.23
C GLU A 77 15.05 -0.30 -6.74
N ASN A 78 14.03 -0.49 -7.57
CA ASN A 78 14.14 -0.35 -9.02
C ASN A 78 14.57 1.06 -9.42
N PHE A 79 13.96 2.10 -8.83
CA PHE A 79 14.34 3.48 -9.09
C PHE A 79 15.81 3.76 -8.72
N LYS A 80 16.28 3.28 -7.56
CA LYS A 80 17.68 3.43 -7.14
C LYS A 80 18.64 2.72 -8.09
N LYS A 81 18.29 1.52 -8.54
CA LYS A 81 19.09 0.75 -9.50
C LYS A 81 19.23 1.50 -10.81
N GLU A 82 18.15 2.03 -11.36
CA GLU A 82 18.22 2.82 -12.60
C GLU A 82 18.97 4.14 -12.40
N ARG A 83 18.79 4.82 -11.27
CA ARG A 83 19.53 6.06 -10.95
C ARG A 83 21.05 5.83 -10.88
N SER A 84 21.51 4.69 -10.34
CA SER A 84 22.93 4.37 -10.21
C SER A 84 23.65 4.15 -11.55
N LYS A 85 22.91 3.91 -12.63
CA LYS A 85 23.48 3.74 -13.98
C LYS A 85 23.74 5.08 -14.69
N ILE A 86 23.27 6.18 -14.13
CA ILE A 86 23.42 7.52 -14.71
C ILE A 86 24.71 8.13 -14.15
N ASP A 87 25.68 8.40 -15.03
CA ASP A 87 26.93 9.06 -14.66
C ASP A 87 26.69 10.57 -14.43
N GLU A 88 27.31 11.15 -13.40
CA GLU A 88 27.08 12.56 -12.99
C GLU A 88 27.45 13.59 -14.07
N LYS A 89 28.21 13.18 -15.09
CA LYS A 89 28.75 14.03 -16.16
C LYS A 89 27.78 14.32 -17.32
N ILE A 90 26.51 13.90 -17.24
CA ILE A 90 25.52 14.13 -18.31
C ILE A 90 24.79 15.50 -18.18
N TYR A 91 25.36 16.46 -17.44
CA TYR A 91 24.85 17.83 -17.36
C TYR A 91 25.93 18.86 -17.68
#